data_AF-A0A359GXM5-F1
#
_entry.id   AF-A0A359GXM5-F1
#
_cell.length_a   1.000
_cell.length_b   1.000
_cell.length_c   1.000
_cell.angle_alpha   90.00
_cell.angle_beta   90.00
_cell.angle_gamma   90.00
#
_symmetry.space_group_name_H-M   'P 1'
#
loop_
_entity.id
_entity.type
_entity.pdbx_description
1 polymer ?
#
loop_
_entity_poly.entity_id
_entity_poly.type
_entity_poly.pdbx_seq_one_letter_code
_entity_poly.pdbx_strand_id
1 'polypeptide(L)'
;MGNFHEDFVGLSGDAITLSDLAAQMYVAHTQVPGHSGHELDSTTSSNYLIEHSWHISMINPSAELYAVFHPPYRDSDLLNAYQTLVAD
;
A
#
# COMPACT_ATOMS: atom_id res chain seq x y z
N MET A 1 11.64 16.89 -8.60
CA MET A 1 10.75 16.16 -7.66
C MET A 1 9.40 16.08 -8.35
N GLY A 2 9.04 14.91 -8.86
CA GLY A 2 7.78 14.73 -9.58
C GLY A 2 6.63 14.75 -8.59
N ASN A 3 5.69 15.68 -8.76
CA ASN A 3 4.45 15.62 -8.01
C ASN A 3 3.66 14.40 -8.49
N PHE A 4 3.02 13.69 -7.56
CA PHE A 4 2.01 12.70 -7.92
C PHE A 4 0.85 13.39 -8.66
N HIS A 5 0.09 12.62 -9.44
CA HIS A 5 -1.19 13.09 -9.97
C HIS A 5 -2.08 13.60 -8.83
N GLU A 6 -2.91 14.63 -9.09
CA GLU A 6 -3.75 15.25 -8.06
C GLU A 6 -4.79 14.29 -7.46
N ASP A 7 -5.16 13.25 -8.21
CA ASP A 7 -6.07 12.20 -7.76
C ASP A 7 -5.44 11.23 -6.73
N PHE A 8 -4.12 11.27 -6.51
CA PHE A 8 -3.49 10.43 -5.49
C PHE A 8 -3.66 11.05 -4.11
N VAL A 9 -4.46 10.39 -3.27
CA VAL A 9 -4.64 10.74 -1.87
C VAL A 9 -3.76 9.85 -1.00
N GLY A 10 -2.80 10.46 -0.30
CA GLY A 10 -1.95 9.76 0.67
C GLY A 10 -2.68 9.59 2.01
N LEU A 11 -2.70 8.37 2.54
CA LEU A 11 -3.20 8.08 3.89
C LEU A 11 -2.00 7.86 4.83
N SER A 12 -2.09 8.42 6.03
CA SER A 12 -1.06 8.31 7.07
C SER A 12 -1.71 8.28 8.45
N GLY A 13 -0.97 7.79 9.45
CA GLY A 13 -1.47 7.55 10.80
C GLY A 13 -0.43 6.89 11.68
N ASP A 14 -0.82 6.47 12.88
CA ASP A 14 0.04 5.69 13.75
C ASP A 14 0.25 4.26 13.19
N ALA A 15 1.34 3.63 13.60
CA ALA A 15 1.75 2.33 13.07
C ALA A 15 0.74 1.20 13.32
N ILE A 16 0.01 1.24 14.44
CA ILE A 16 -0.97 0.20 14.79
C ILE A 16 -2.17 0.33 13.86
N THR A 17 -2.74 1.54 13.75
CA THR A 17 -3.86 1.81 12.85
C THR A 17 -3.54 1.50 11.39
N LEU A 18 -2.34 1.88 10.92
CA LEU A 18 -1.90 1.56 9.55
C LEU A 18 -1.71 0.05 9.34
N SER A 19 -1.19 -0.67 10.34
CA SER A 19 -1.04 -2.12 10.29
C SER A 19 -2.41 -2.83 10.23
N ASP A 20 -3.38 -2.36 11.02
CA ASP A 20 -4.74 -2.91 11.01
C ASP A 20 -5.44 -2.67 9.67
N LEU A 21 -5.30 -1.47 9.09
CA LEU A 21 -5.80 -1.17 7.75
C LEU A 21 -5.12 -2.04 6.69
N ALA A 22 -3.80 -2.21 6.77
CA ALA A 22 -3.05 -3.07 5.86
C ALA A 22 -3.58 -4.52 5.92
N ALA A 23 -3.86 -5.05 7.11
CA ALA A 23 -4.43 -6.39 7.26
C ALA A 23 -5.83 -6.53 6.63
N GLN A 24 -6.71 -5.53 6.81
CA GLN A 24 -8.04 -5.51 6.18
C GLN A 24 -7.96 -5.47 4.65
N MET A 25 -6.92 -4.85 4.11
CA MET A 25 -6.66 -4.69 2.68
C MET A 25 -5.76 -5.80 2.10
N TYR A 26 -5.46 -6.84 2.89
CA TYR A 26 -4.58 -7.96 2.57
C TYR A 26 -3.12 -7.56 2.24
N VAL A 27 -2.68 -6.38 2.67
CA VAL A 27 -1.32 -5.86 2.51
C VAL A 27 -0.39 -6.51 3.53
N ALA A 28 0.40 -7.46 3.05
CA ALA A 28 1.48 -8.03 3.84
C ALA A 28 2.60 -6.98 3.95
N HIS A 29 3.06 -6.71 5.17
CA HIS A 29 4.20 -5.84 5.40
C HIS A 29 5.04 -6.36 6.56
N THR A 30 6.33 -6.07 6.54
CA THR A 30 7.26 -6.42 7.61
C THR A 30 8.34 -5.37 7.75
N GLN A 31 8.72 -5.11 9.01
CA GLN A 31 9.83 -4.22 9.32
C GLN A 31 11.14 -4.98 9.14
N VAL A 32 12.04 -4.43 8.34
CA VAL A 32 13.40 -4.95 8.17
C VAL A 32 14.43 -3.92 8.64
N PRO A 33 15.56 -4.35 9.23
CA PRO A 33 16.61 -3.42 9.63
C PRO A 33 17.05 -2.55 8.45
N GLY A 34 17.08 -1.23 8.63
CA GLY A 34 17.69 -0.35 7.64
C GLY A 34 19.20 -0.64 7.59
N HIS A 35 19.77 -0.69 6.38
CA HIS A 35 21.22 -0.81 6.22
C HIS A 35 21.93 0.36 6.95
N SER A 36 22.45 0.07 8.13
CA SER A 36 23.22 1.02 8.94
C SER A 36 24.68 0.90 8.56
N GLY A 37 25.06 1.60 7.49
CA GLY A 37 26.46 1.91 7.26
C GLY A 37 26.93 2.91 8.32
N HIS A 38 27.61 2.40 9.34
CA HIS A 38 28.19 3.10 10.49
C HIS A 38 27.23 3.45 11.65
N GLU A 39 27.67 3.07 12.85
CA GLU A 39 27.07 3.38 14.15
C GLU A 39 26.79 4.88 14.31
N LEU A 40 25.63 5.25 14.84
CA LEU A 40 25.56 6.07 16.06
C LEU A 40 24.13 6.13 16.65
N ASP A 41 24.10 6.03 17.98
CA ASP A 41 23.13 6.59 18.93
C ASP A 41 21.78 5.89 19.13
N SER A 42 21.68 5.21 20.27
CA SER A 42 20.49 4.55 20.83
C SER A 42 19.38 5.53 21.29
N THR A 43 19.41 6.78 20.87
CA THR A 43 18.40 7.80 21.22
C THR A 43 17.66 8.41 20.03
N THR A 44 18.02 8.03 18.80
CA THR A 44 17.30 8.38 17.57
C THR A 44 16.67 7.13 16.97
N SER A 45 15.39 7.21 16.60
CA SER A 45 14.60 6.15 15.95
C SER A 45 15.47 5.31 15.02
N SER A 46 15.70 4.03 15.34
CA SER A 46 16.53 3.19 14.48
C SER A 46 15.92 3.21 13.08
N ASN A 47 16.73 3.60 12.09
CA ASN A 47 16.25 3.64 10.71
C ASN A 47 15.85 2.21 10.32
N TYR A 48 14.61 2.06 9.87
CA TYR A 48 14.07 0.79 9.41
C TYR A 48 13.48 0.97 8.02
N LEU A 49 13.43 -0.12 7.28
CA LEU A 49 12.70 -0.21 6.03
C LEU A 49 11.44 -1.04 6.25
N ILE A 50 10.43 -0.81 5.42
CA ILE A 50 9.23 -1.62 5.38
C ILE A 50 9.20 -2.33 4.03
N GLU A 51 9.39 -3.65 4.07
CA GLU A 51 8.98 -4.48 2.95
C GLU A 51 7.47 -4.60 2.98
N HIS A 52 6.84 -4.46 1.82
CA HIS A 52 5.40 -4.51 1.67
C HIS A 52 5.04 -5.25 0.38
N SER A 53 3.85 -5.86 0.34
CA SER A 53 3.29 -6.42 -0.88
C SER A 53 3.03 -5.31 -1.89
N TRP A 54 3.15 -5.63 -3.17
CA TRP A 54 3.09 -4.62 -4.22
C TRP A 54 1.69 -4.43 -4.79
N HIS A 55 0.69 -5.20 -4.33
CA HIS A 55 -0.63 -5.32 -4.98
C HIS A 55 -1.46 -4.04 -4.93
N ILE A 56 -2.44 -3.97 -5.83
CA ILE A 56 -3.44 -2.90 -5.89
C ILE A 56 -4.79 -3.50 -5.47
N SER A 57 -5.50 -2.85 -4.56
CA SER A 57 -6.85 -3.24 -4.15
C SER A 57 -7.89 -2.25 -4.70
N MET A 58 -9.03 -2.76 -5.16
CA MET A 58 -10.17 -1.97 -5.62
C MET A 58 -11.32 -2.13 -4.63
N ILE A 59 -11.90 -1.02 -4.19
CA ILE A 59 -13.03 -0.96 -3.25
C ILE A 59 -14.26 -0.38 -3.98
N ASN A 60 -15.43 -0.95 -3.78
CA ASN A 60 -16.68 -0.47 -4.38
C ASN A 60 -17.30 0.71 -3.59
N PRO A 61 -18.33 1.41 -4.11
CA PRO A 61 -19.00 2.50 -3.40
C PRO A 61 -19.66 2.10 -2.07
N SER A 62 -19.96 0.80 -1.89
CA SER A 62 -20.47 0.23 -0.63
C SER A 62 -19.38 -0.03 0.41
N ALA A 63 -18.13 0.37 0.14
CA ALA A 63 -16.95 0.18 0.97
C ALA A 63 -16.52 -1.30 1.14
N GLU A 64 -16.79 -2.13 0.13
CA GLU A 64 -16.40 -3.54 0.11
C GLU A 64 -15.21 -3.78 -0.82
N LEU A 65 -14.31 -4.69 -0.44
CA LEU A 65 -13.19 -5.11 -1.29
C LEU A 65 -13.72 -5.87 -2.51
N TYR A 66 -13.52 -5.30 -3.70
CA TYR A 66 -14.03 -5.82 -4.97
C TYR A 66 -13.00 -6.67 -5.72
N ALA A 67 -11.74 -6.21 -5.79
CA ALA A 67 -10.67 -6.92 -6.50
C ALA A 67 -9.29 -6.66 -5.90
N VAL A 68 -8.36 -7.60 -6.12
CA VAL A 68 -6.94 -7.48 -5.76
C VAL A 68 -6.08 -7.88 -6.96
N PHE A 69 -5.19 -6.98 -7.40
CA PHE A 69 -4.31 -7.16 -8.56
C PHE A 69 -2.87 -7.38 -8.10
N HIS A 70 -2.23 -8.43 -8.57
CA HIS A 70 -0.83 -8.73 -8.29
C HIS A 70 0.06 -8.46 -9.51
N PRO A 71 1.35 -8.12 -9.33
CA PRO A 71 2.28 -8.03 -10.44
C PRO A 71 2.38 -9.35 -11.22
N PRO A 72 2.64 -9.30 -12.55
CA PRO A 72 2.75 -8.10 -13.37
C PRO A 72 1.39 -7.47 -13.71
N TYR A 73 1.31 -6.14 -13.59
CA TYR A 73 0.08 -5.39 -13.91
C TYR A 73 -0.17 -5.31 -15.41
N ARG A 74 -1.42 -5.52 -15.81
CA ARG A 74 -1.90 -5.28 -17.17
C ARG A 74 -3.04 -4.29 -17.14
N ASP A 75 -2.94 -3.25 -17.96
CA ASP A 75 -3.97 -2.20 -18.08
C ASP A 75 -5.35 -2.80 -18.42
N SER A 76 -5.38 -3.88 -19.22
CA SER A 76 -6.61 -4.61 -19.57
C SER A 76 -7.33 -5.19 -18.37
N ASP A 77 -6.59 -5.68 -17.38
CA ASP A 77 -7.16 -6.39 -16.23
C ASP A 77 -7.77 -5.36 -15.27
N LEU A 78 -7.09 -4.23 -15.06
CA LEU A 78 -7.59 -3.08 -14.31
C LEU A 78 -8.84 -2.47 -14.98
N LEU A 79 -8.79 -2.26 -16.30
CA LEU A 79 -9.90 -1.68 -17.06
C LEU A 79 -11.14 -2.59 -17.01
N ASN A 80 -10.96 -3.90 -17.18
CA ASN A 80 -12.07 -4.85 -17.15
C ASN A 80 -12.73 -4.89 -15.76
N ALA A 81 -11.93 -4.95 -14.69
CA ALA A 81 -12.47 -4.92 -13.33
C ALA A 81 -13.23 -3.62 -13.05
N TYR A 82 -12.71 -2.47 -13.49
CA TYR A 82 -13.42 -1.19 -13.37
C TYR A 82 -14.74 -1.17 -14.16
N GLN A 83 -14.73 -1.65 -15.40
CA GLN A 83 -15.94 -1.74 -16.22
C GLN A 83 -16.98 -2.68 -15.61
N THR A 84 -16.55 -3.79 -15.01
CA THR A 84 -17.45 -4.73 -14.32
C THR A 84 -18.05 -4.07 -13.08
N LEU A 85 -17.24 -3.36 -12.29
CA LEU A 85 -17.70 -2.64 -11.09
C LEU A 85 -18.76 -1.58 -11.41
N VAL A 86 -18.60 -0.84 -12.51
CA VAL A 86 -19.53 0.24 -12.89
C VAL A 86 -20.81 -0.28 -13.55
N ALA A 87 -20.79 -1.53 -14.03
CA ALA A 87 -21.95 -2.16 -14.66
C ALA A 87 -22.87 -2.91 -13.65
N ASP A 88 -22.39 -3.14 -12.43
CA ASP A 88 -23.11 -3.73 -11.28
C ASP A 88 -24.06 -2.72 -10.62
#